data_AF-A0A151T9F3-F1
#
_entry.id   AF-A0A151T9F3-F1
#
_cell.length_a   1.000
_cell.length_b   1.000
_cell.length_c   1.000
_cell.angle_alpha   90.00
_cell.angle_beta   90.00
_cell.angle_gamma   90.00
#
_symmetry.space_group_name_H-M   'P 1'
#
loop_
_entity.id
_entity.type
_entity.pdbx_description
1 polymer ?
#
loop_
_entity_poly.entity_id
_entity_poly.type
_entity_poly.pdbx_seq_one_letter_code
_entity_poly.pdbx_strand_id
1 'polypeptide(L)'
;MNEIKQPREEKKGWRKVLKVIRNWMAHKNKNEWLKDMRGMLSLVATVIATITFQSALNPPGGVRPASDDSDDVLCHNSSDTNPCPGESVLAVIYPDTYERYLFCNTLCFASSQAVCLLLVSGFPMNHRFFTWLLLIGMCITLSSLTLAYLYGAFMITPNPVWAETALGMFAAIILIWLGLLGLIALFLSFRLIV
;
A
#
# COMPACT_ATOMS: atom_id res chain seq x y z
N MET A 1 -5.54 13.99 -47.52
CA MET A 1 -4.51 13.87 -46.47
C MET A 1 -5.04 14.60 -45.25
N ASN A 2 -5.56 13.87 -44.26
CA ASN A 2 -6.23 14.45 -43.09
C ASN A 2 -5.20 14.94 -42.08
N GLU A 3 -5.24 16.23 -41.72
CA GLU A 3 -4.45 16.77 -40.62
C GLU A 3 -5.06 16.35 -39.27
N ILE A 4 -4.28 15.60 -38.49
CA ILE A 4 -4.60 15.22 -37.13
C ILE A 4 -4.45 16.45 -36.22
N LYS A 5 -5.58 16.96 -35.75
CA LYS A 5 -5.68 18.10 -34.84
C LYS A 5 -5.12 17.71 -33.46
N GLN A 6 -3.91 18.18 -33.12
CA GLN A 6 -3.28 17.98 -31.81
C GLN A 6 -4.09 18.59 -30.64
N PRO A 7 -4.06 17.98 -29.43
CA PRO A 7 -4.88 18.35 -28.28
C PRO A 7 -4.35 19.61 -27.60
N ARG A 8 -4.84 20.79 -28.01
CA ARG A 8 -4.49 22.09 -27.43
C ARG A 8 -5.30 22.46 -26.18
N GLU A 9 -6.39 21.76 -25.88
CA GLU A 9 -7.29 22.05 -24.75
C GLU A 9 -6.75 21.57 -23.39
N GLU A 10 -6.08 20.41 -23.34
CA GLU A 10 -5.62 19.80 -22.08
C GLU A 10 -4.64 20.71 -21.32
N LYS A 11 -3.68 21.32 -22.02
CA LYS A 11 -2.69 22.25 -21.45
C LYS A 11 -3.31 23.53 -20.87
N LYS A 12 -4.56 23.87 -21.24
CA LYS A 12 -5.26 25.07 -20.75
C LYS A 12 -6.05 24.75 -19.48
N GLY A 13 -6.64 23.56 -19.41
CA GLY A 13 -7.32 23.03 -18.21
C GLY A 13 -6.36 22.82 -17.04
N TRP A 14 -5.24 22.13 -17.28
CA TRP A 14 -4.21 21.89 -16.26
C TRP A 14 -3.66 23.17 -15.65
N ARG A 15 -3.47 24.23 -16.45
CA ARG A 15 -2.99 25.54 -15.95
C ARG A 15 -4.01 26.26 -15.08
N LYS A 16 -5.32 26.08 -15.34
CA LYS A 16 -6.39 26.60 -14.46
C LYS A 16 -6.41 25.84 -13.14
N VAL A 17 -6.37 24.51 -13.19
CA VAL A 17 -6.33 23.65 -11.99
C VAL A 17 -5.11 23.98 -11.13
N LEU A 18 -3.92 24.07 -11.74
CA LEU A 18 -2.69 24.48 -11.05
C LEU A 18 -2.80 25.87 -10.41
N LYS A 19 -3.43 26.85 -11.08
CA LYS A 19 -3.67 28.19 -10.49
C LYS A 19 -4.60 28.13 -9.28
N VAL A 20 -5.65 27.32 -9.35
CA VAL A 20 -6.60 27.14 -8.23
C VAL A 20 -5.89 26.48 -7.04
N ILE A 21 -5.15 25.39 -7.27
CA ILE A 21 -4.36 24.70 -6.24
C ILE A 21 -3.34 25.67 -5.63
N ARG A 22 -2.64 26.45 -6.45
CA ARG A 22 -1.65 27.44 -5.99
C ARG A 22 -2.27 28.54 -5.14
N ASN A 23 -3.39 29.11 -5.55
CA ASN A 23 -4.08 30.16 -4.79
C ASN A 23 -4.66 29.61 -3.48
N TRP A 24 -5.17 28.39 -3.49
CA TRP A 24 -5.63 27.69 -2.29
C TRP A 24 -4.47 27.42 -1.32
N MET A 25 -3.30 27.00 -1.82
CA MET A 25 -2.10 26.83 -1.00
C MET A 25 -1.53 28.14 -0.47
N ALA A 26 -1.66 29.25 -1.21
CA ALA A 26 -1.19 30.57 -0.79
C ALA A 26 -2.02 31.19 0.35
N HIS A 27 -3.31 30.84 0.44
CA HIS A 27 -4.23 31.38 1.45
C HIS A 27 -4.25 30.62 2.77
N LYS A 28 -3.74 29.39 2.81
CA LYS A 28 -3.84 28.55 4.01
C LYS A 28 -2.71 28.90 4.98
N ASN A 29 -3.07 29.28 6.20
CA ASN A 29 -2.10 29.52 7.26
C ASN A 29 -1.28 28.23 7.48
N LYS A 30 0.06 28.32 7.46
CA LYS A 30 0.98 27.16 7.47
C LYS A 30 0.64 26.17 8.60
N ASN A 31 0.22 26.68 9.74
CA ASN A 31 -0.13 25.87 10.92
C ASN A 31 -1.45 25.12 10.76
N GLU A 32 -2.46 25.70 10.11
CA GLU A 32 -3.73 25.01 9.81
C GLU A 32 -3.53 23.94 8.74
N TRP A 33 -2.75 24.24 7.70
CA TRP A 33 -2.43 23.26 6.67
C TRP A 33 -1.70 22.02 7.25
N LEU A 34 -0.74 22.23 8.15
CA LEU A 34 -0.04 21.13 8.83
C LEU A 34 -0.96 20.29 9.71
N LYS A 35 -1.91 20.93 10.42
CA LYS A 35 -2.90 20.21 11.24
C LYS A 35 -3.84 19.35 10.39
N ASP A 36 -4.34 19.89 9.29
CA ASP A 36 -5.23 19.15 8.38
C ASP A 36 -4.50 17.97 7.72
N MET A 37 -3.27 18.21 7.25
CA MET A 37 -2.44 17.14 6.68
C MET A 37 -2.19 16.02 7.69
N ARG A 38 -1.89 16.38 8.95
CA ARG A 38 -1.72 15.41 10.04
C ARG A 38 -2.98 14.57 10.28
N GLY A 39 -4.15 15.21 10.29
CA GLY A 39 -5.43 14.51 10.43
C GLY A 39 -5.70 13.55 9.26
N MET A 40 -5.49 14.01 8.03
CA MET A 40 -5.67 13.19 6.82
C MET A 40 -4.71 12.01 6.78
N LEU A 41 -3.42 12.21 7.08
CA LEU A 41 -2.43 11.13 7.15
C LEU A 41 -2.78 10.10 8.22
N SER A 42 -3.31 10.55 9.37
CA SER A 42 -3.72 9.65 10.45
C SER A 42 -4.91 8.79 10.02
N LEU A 43 -5.86 9.38 9.29
CA LEU A 43 -6.99 8.66 8.72
C LEU A 43 -6.52 7.63 7.69
N VAL A 44 -5.66 8.02 6.76
CA VAL A 44 -5.10 7.10 5.74
C VAL A 44 -4.35 5.95 6.40
N ALA A 45 -3.49 6.22 7.38
CA ALA A 45 -2.77 5.18 8.11
C ALA A 45 -3.72 4.23 8.85
N THR A 46 -4.78 4.74 9.47
CA THR A 46 -5.80 3.90 10.14
C THR A 46 -6.55 3.03 9.13
N VAL A 47 -6.88 3.57 7.95
CA VAL A 47 -7.51 2.80 6.87
C VAL A 47 -6.59 1.69 6.38
N ILE A 48 -5.31 1.98 6.14
CA ILE A 48 -4.33 0.97 5.73
C ILE A 48 -4.17 -0.11 6.80
N ALA A 49 -4.07 0.27 8.08
CA ALA A 49 -4.00 -0.67 9.19
C ALA A 49 -5.24 -1.57 9.25
N THR A 50 -6.42 -1.01 9.00
CA THR A 50 -7.67 -1.77 8.97
C THR A 50 -7.69 -2.77 7.81
N ILE A 51 -7.32 -2.33 6.60
CA ILE A 51 -7.30 -3.18 5.40
C ILE A 51 -6.30 -4.32 5.57
N THR A 52 -5.10 -4.03 6.07
CA THR A 52 -4.06 -5.04 6.31
C THR A 52 -4.49 -6.05 7.37
N PHE A 53 -5.03 -5.59 8.50
CA PHE A 53 -5.62 -6.45 9.52
C PHE A 53 -6.70 -7.37 8.94
N GLN A 54 -7.64 -6.82 8.17
CA GLN A 54 -8.70 -7.60 7.54
C GLN A 54 -8.15 -8.63 6.56
N SER A 55 -7.14 -8.28 5.77
CA SER A 55 -6.53 -9.18 4.80
C SER A 55 -5.65 -10.26 5.44
N ALA A 56 -5.10 -10.03 6.63
CA ALA A 56 -4.34 -11.03 7.37
C ALA A 56 -5.26 -12.08 8.01
N LEU A 57 -6.41 -11.65 8.54
CA LEU A 57 -7.42 -12.55 9.12
C LEU A 57 -8.30 -13.25 8.07
N ASN A 58 -8.49 -12.60 6.92
CA ASN A 58 -9.19 -13.15 5.77
C ASN A 58 -8.22 -13.21 4.60
N PRO A 59 -7.33 -14.22 4.59
CA PRO A 59 -6.26 -14.31 3.60
C PRO A 59 -6.84 -14.40 2.18
N PRO A 60 -6.07 -13.96 1.18
CA PRO A 60 -6.43 -14.17 -0.21
C PRO A 60 -6.70 -15.67 -0.46
N GLY A 61 -7.71 -15.98 -1.26
CA GLY A 61 -8.16 -17.36 -1.50
C GLY A 61 -8.92 -18.02 -0.33
N GLY A 62 -9.08 -17.31 0.80
CA GLY A 62 -9.87 -17.76 1.94
C GLY A 62 -9.19 -18.83 2.77
N VAL A 63 -9.96 -19.32 3.74
CA VAL A 63 -9.58 -20.41 4.64
C VAL A 63 -10.44 -21.64 4.37
N ARG A 64 -9.93 -22.83 4.69
CA ARG A 64 -10.73 -24.04 4.61
C ARG A 64 -11.87 -23.97 5.65
N PRO A 65 -13.15 -24.14 5.25
CA PRO A 65 -14.26 -24.18 6.20
C PRO A 65 -14.20 -25.46 7.06
N ALA A 66 -14.79 -25.40 8.26
CA ALA A 66 -15.08 -26.61 9.03
C ALA A 66 -16.14 -27.44 8.28
N SER A 67 -15.98 -28.76 8.24
CA SER A 67 -16.94 -29.66 7.60
C SER A 67 -18.16 -29.87 8.51
N ASP A 68 -19.36 -29.76 7.95
CA ASP A 68 -20.63 -29.92 8.70
C ASP A 68 -20.95 -31.38 9.07
N ASP A 69 -20.32 -32.36 8.39
CA ASP A 69 -20.64 -33.79 8.49
C ASP A 69 -19.87 -34.57 9.58
N SER A 70 -19.00 -33.89 10.35
CA SER A 70 -18.23 -34.51 11.43
C SER A 70 -18.24 -33.61 12.66
N ASP A 71 -18.83 -34.10 13.76
CA ASP A 71 -18.91 -33.41 15.08
C ASP A 71 -17.53 -33.04 15.66
N ASP A 72 -16.47 -33.56 15.05
CA ASP A 72 -15.09 -33.34 15.43
C ASP A 72 -14.39 -32.39 14.44
N VAL A 73 -14.07 -31.17 14.89
CA VAL A 73 -13.12 -30.27 14.22
C VAL A 73 -11.70 -30.80 14.44
N LEU A 74 -11.42 -32.01 13.95
CA LEU A 74 -10.12 -32.64 14.08
C LEU A 74 -9.27 -32.30 12.86
N CYS A 75 -8.14 -31.65 13.12
CA CYS A 75 -7.03 -31.54 12.17
C CYS A 75 -6.34 -32.92 12.10
N HIS A 76 -6.83 -33.79 11.22
CA HIS A 76 -6.23 -35.10 11.02
C HIS A 76 -4.92 -34.92 10.26
N ASN A 77 -3.80 -35.43 10.81
CA ASN A 77 -2.43 -35.36 10.29
C ASN A 77 -2.33 -34.66 8.92
N SER A 78 -1.99 -33.38 8.95
CA SER A 78 -1.85 -32.51 7.79
C SER A 78 -0.88 -33.17 6.81
N SER A 79 -1.39 -33.93 5.83
CA SER A 79 -0.63 -34.13 4.62
C SER A 79 -0.39 -32.74 4.04
N ASP A 80 0.83 -32.48 3.57
CA ASP A 80 1.29 -31.19 3.02
C ASP A 80 0.38 -30.58 1.93
N THR A 81 -0.65 -31.30 1.47
CA THR A 81 -1.57 -30.90 0.42
C THR A 81 -2.96 -30.49 0.89
N ASN A 82 -3.31 -30.69 2.17
CA ASN A 82 -4.64 -30.37 2.70
C ASN A 82 -4.56 -29.49 3.95
N PRO A 83 -4.94 -28.19 3.88
CA PRO A 83 -4.97 -27.31 5.05
C PRO A 83 -6.00 -27.81 6.07
N CYS A 84 -5.77 -27.58 7.36
CA CYS A 84 -6.77 -27.84 8.39
C CYS A 84 -7.89 -26.77 8.39
N PRO A 85 -9.06 -27.03 8.98
CA PRO A 85 -10.11 -26.02 9.08
C PRO A 85 -9.59 -24.72 9.72
N GLY A 86 -9.84 -23.59 9.07
CA GLY A 86 -9.33 -22.27 9.46
C GLY A 86 -7.95 -21.90 8.90
N GLU A 87 -7.22 -22.83 8.28
CA GLU A 87 -5.95 -22.52 7.61
C GLU A 87 -6.18 -21.98 6.20
N SER A 88 -5.27 -21.12 5.74
CA SER A 88 -5.32 -20.54 4.41
C SER A 88 -5.07 -21.59 3.34
N VAL A 89 -5.93 -21.61 2.33
CA VAL A 89 -5.78 -22.52 1.18
C VAL A 89 -4.55 -22.14 0.34
N LEU A 90 -4.29 -20.84 0.14
CA LEU A 90 -3.14 -20.37 -0.64
C LEU A 90 -1.81 -20.59 0.07
N ALA A 91 -1.78 -20.70 1.39
CA ALA A 91 -0.57 -21.04 2.14
C ALA A 91 -0.02 -22.43 1.76
N VAL A 92 -0.92 -23.36 1.43
CA VAL A 92 -0.56 -24.72 1.02
C VAL A 92 -0.19 -24.77 -0.47
N ILE A 93 -0.88 -24.02 -1.32
CA ILE A 93 -0.67 -24.02 -2.78
C ILE A 93 0.61 -23.25 -3.17
N TYR A 94 0.86 -22.10 -2.52
CA TYR A 94 1.97 -21.20 -2.83
C TYR A 94 2.74 -20.77 -1.57
N PRO A 95 3.38 -21.70 -0.84
CA PRO A 95 3.95 -21.43 0.48
C PRO A 95 4.95 -20.26 0.47
N ASP A 96 5.93 -20.28 -0.44
CA ASP A 96 6.96 -19.25 -0.52
C ASP A 96 6.40 -17.85 -0.84
N THR A 97 5.35 -17.78 -1.67
CA THR A 97 4.77 -16.48 -2.04
C THR A 97 3.81 -15.98 -0.98
N TYR A 98 3.12 -16.90 -0.31
CA TYR A 98 2.25 -16.61 0.82
C TYR A 98 3.05 -16.09 2.03
N GLU A 99 4.23 -16.65 2.31
CA GLU A 99 5.14 -16.14 3.34
C GLU A 99 5.55 -14.69 3.06
N ARG A 100 5.98 -14.39 1.83
CA ARG A 100 6.35 -13.03 1.41
C ARG A 100 5.17 -12.07 1.49
N TYR A 101 3.98 -12.52 1.08
CA TYR A 101 2.74 -11.77 1.22
C TYR A 101 2.48 -11.40 2.68
N LEU A 102 2.50 -12.39 3.59
CA LEU A 102 2.26 -12.16 5.02
C LEU A 102 3.30 -11.25 5.65
N PHE A 103 4.57 -11.42 5.28
CA PHE A 103 5.65 -10.56 5.75
C PHE A 103 5.41 -9.09 5.34
N CYS A 104 5.15 -8.84 4.05
CA CYS A 104 4.85 -7.50 3.57
C CYS A 104 3.59 -6.91 4.20
N ASN A 105 2.54 -7.72 4.38
CA ASN A 105 1.29 -7.29 4.99
C ASN A 105 1.47 -6.89 6.46
N THR A 106 2.18 -7.72 7.23
CA THR A 106 2.48 -7.47 8.64
C THR A 106 3.37 -6.23 8.80
N LEU A 107 4.36 -6.06 7.91
CA LEU A 107 5.20 -4.87 7.89
C LEU A 107 4.38 -3.60 7.60
N CYS A 108 3.43 -3.67 6.68
CA CYS A 108 2.50 -2.59 6.37
C CYS A 108 1.59 -2.25 7.57
N PHE A 109 1.05 -3.27 8.24
CA PHE A 109 0.24 -3.10 9.44
C PHE A 109 1.04 -2.42 10.57
N ALA A 110 2.24 -2.94 10.90
CA ALA A 110 3.08 -2.40 11.96
C ALA A 110 3.54 -0.97 11.66
N SER A 111 3.94 -0.68 10.41
CA SER A 111 4.37 0.65 10.00
C SER A 111 3.24 1.67 10.00
N SER A 112 2.03 1.29 9.54
CA SER A 112 0.85 2.17 9.61
C SER A 112 0.43 2.49 11.04
N GLN A 113 0.48 1.50 11.96
CA GLN A 113 0.26 1.73 13.39
C GLN A 113 1.31 2.67 14.00
N ALA A 114 2.59 2.49 13.68
CA ALA A 114 3.66 3.39 14.12
C ALA A 114 3.43 4.83 13.62
N VAL A 115 3.01 4.98 12.36
CA VAL A 115 2.64 6.28 11.77
C VAL A 115 1.45 6.90 12.52
N CYS A 116 0.39 6.14 12.80
CA CYS A 116 -0.74 6.60 13.61
C CYS A 116 -0.28 7.08 14.99
N LEU A 117 0.53 6.30 15.70
CA LEU A 117 1.04 6.68 17.02
C LEU A 117 1.86 7.97 16.97
N LEU A 118 2.75 8.12 15.98
CA LEU A 118 3.52 9.36 15.78
C LEU A 118 2.60 10.55 15.50
N LEU A 119 1.55 10.36 14.70
CA LEU A 119 0.55 11.37 14.38
C LEU A 119 -0.42 11.66 15.52
N VAL A 120 -0.65 10.75 16.46
CA VAL A 120 -1.53 11.01 17.63
C VAL A 120 -0.73 11.66 18.76
N SER A 121 0.53 11.30 18.95
CA SER A 121 1.39 11.70 20.09
C SER A 121 1.65 13.20 20.26
N GLY A 122 1.17 14.06 19.35
CA GLY A 122 1.24 15.50 19.57
C GLY A 122 2.59 16.12 19.23
N PHE A 123 3.60 15.33 18.86
CA PHE A 123 4.96 15.82 18.66
C PHE A 123 4.98 16.98 17.64
N PRO A 124 5.72 18.05 17.95
CA PRO A 124 5.77 19.21 17.08
C PRO A 124 6.42 18.80 15.75
N MET A 125 5.63 18.78 14.67
CA MET A 125 6.06 18.60 13.27
C MET A 125 7.06 19.67 12.79
N ASN A 126 7.41 20.61 13.66
CA ASN A 126 8.46 21.58 13.42
C ASN A 126 9.86 20.95 13.52
N HIS A 127 10.02 19.84 14.25
CA HIS A 127 11.31 19.18 14.39
C HIS A 127 11.60 18.26 13.19
N ARG A 128 12.73 18.48 12.52
CA ARG A 128 13.12 17.81 11.27
C ARG A 128 13.11 16.29 11.41
N PHE A 129 13.52 15.76 12.57
CA PHE A 129 13.57 14.33 12.85
C PHE A 129 12.20 13.63 12.80
N PHE A 130 11.18 14.17 13.47
CA PHE A 130 9.86 13.53 13.51
C PHE A 130 9.17 13.55 12.14
N THR A 131 9.33 14.64 11.40
CA THR A 131 8.85 14.72 10.01
C THR A 131 9.55 13.71 9.11
N TRP A 132 10.86 13.50 9.30
CA TRP A 132 11.63 12.51 8.54
C TRP A 132 11.21 11.08 8.89
N LEU A 133 11.04 10.77 10.18
CA LEU A 133 10.56 9.48 10.66
C LEU A 133 9.15 9.16 10.14
N LEU A 134 8.24 10.14 10.20
CA LEU A 134 6.87 10.00 9.66
C LEU A 134 6.90 9.66 8.17
N LEU A 135 7.75 10.34 7.41
CA LEU A 135 7.85 10.13 5.98
C LEU A 135 8.45 8.78 5.63
N ILE A 136 9.50 8.35 6.34
CA ILE A 136 10.05 7.00 6.19
C ILE A 136 9.00 5.96 6.54
N GLY A 137 8.27 6.15 7.65
CA GLY A 137 7.17 5.27 8.04
C GLY A 137 6.11 5.17 6.96
N MET A 138 5.70 6.30 6.37
CA MET A 138 4.75 6.32 5.24
C MET A 138 5.28 5.64 3.98
N CYS A 139 6.55 5.86 3.63
CA CYS A 139 7.19 5.17 2.50
C CYS A 139 7.21 3.65 2.72
N ILE A 140 7.65 3.19 3.89
CA ILE A 140 7.64 1.77 4.24
C ILE A 140 6.22 1.21 4.17
N THR A 141 5.24 1.93 4.73
CA THR A 141 3.82 1.52 4.72
C THR A 141 3.31 1.33 3.29
N LEU A 142 3.50 2.32 2.41
CA LEU A 142 2.99 2.27 1.04
C LEU A 142 3.74 1.26 0.16
N SER A 143 5.05 1.13 0.33
CA SER A 143 5.85 0.16 -0.41
C SER A 143 5.51 -1.27 -0.01
N SER A 144 5.41 -1.55 1.29
CA SER A 144 5.01 -2.87 1.79
C SER A 144 3.56 -3.22 1.41
N LEU A 145 2.64 -2.24 1.43
CA LEU A 145 1.26 -2.42 0.94
C LEU A 145 1.24 -2.81 -0.53
N THR A 146 2.05 -2.13 -1.35
CA THR A 146 2.15 -2.41 -2.79
C THR A 146 2.66 -3.82 -2.99
N LEU A 147 3.76 -4.22 -2.35
CA LEU A 147 4.30 -5.57 -2.47
C LEU A 147 3.31 -6.64 -2.03
N ALA A 148 2.61 -6.42 -0.90
CA ALA A 148 1.56 -7.33 -0.43
C ALA A 148 0.44 -7.46 -1.46
N TYR A 149 0.00 -6.36 -2.08
CA TYR A 149 -0.96 -6.41 -3.19
C TYR A 149 -0.41 -7.22 -4.37
N LEU A 150 0.87 -7.06 -4.72
CA LEU A 150 1.43 -7.77 -5.87
C LEU A 150 1.51 -9.29 -5.63
N TYR A 151 1.98 -9.71 -4.46
CA TYR A 151 2.01 -11.13 -4.10
C TYR A 151 0.61 -11.73 -3.96
N GLY A 152 -0.34 -10.98 -3.37
CA GLY A 152 -1.73 -11.42 -3.27
C GLY A 152 -2.37 -11.62 -4.65
N ALA A 153 -2.20 -10.64 -5.56
CA ALA A 153 -2.70 -10.74 -6.92
C ALA A 153 -2.09 -11.93 -7.69
N PHE A 154 -0.79 -12.20 -7.49
CA PHE A 154 -0.14 -13.38 -8.07
C PHE A 154 -0.82 -14.69 -7.67
N MET A 155 -1.12 -14.87 -6.38
CA MET A 155 -1.66 -16.13 -5.89
C MET A 155 -3.14 -16.34 -6.27
N ILE A 156 -3.90 -15.27 -6.55
CA ILE A 156 -5.33 -15.36 -6.89
C ILE A 156 -5.55 -15.46 -8.40
N THR A 157 -4.67 -14.89 -9.22
CA THR A 157 -4.86 -14.82 -10.68
C THR A 157 -4.47 -16.14 -11.37
N PRO A 158 -5.34 -16.74 -12.21
CA PRO A 158 -5.02 -17.96 -12.96
C PRO A 158 -3.87 -17.76 -13.97
N ASN A 159 -3.04 -18.80 -14.13
CA ASN A 159 -1.89 -18.85 -15.04
C ASN A 159 -2.10 -18.31 -16.47
N PRO A 160 -3.18 -18.63 -17.22
CA PRO A 160 -3.34 -18.13 -18.59
C PRO A 160 -3.49 -16.61 -18.65
N VAL A 161 -4.10 -15.99 -17.64
CA VAL A 161 -4.22 -14.53 -17.54
C VAL A 161 -2.89 -13.93 -17.11
N TRP A 162 -2.18 -14.61 -16.20
CA TRP A 162 -0.89 -14.18 -15.67
C TRP A 162 0.19 -14.13 -16.75
N ALA A 163 0.31 -15.17 -17.58
CA ALA A 163 1.38 -15.28 -18.59
C ALA A 163 1.37 -14.13 -19.60
N GLU A 164 0.19 -13.66 -20.00
CA GLU A 164 0.03 -12.61 -21.02
C GLU A 164 0.19 -11.19 -20.46
N THR A 165 -0.21 -10.95 -19.20
CA THR A 165 -0.34 -9.57 -18.68
C THR A 165 0.59 -9.24 -17.51
N ALA A 166 1.06 -10.23 -16.77
CA ALA A 166 1.67 -9.95 -15.47
C ALA A 166 3.12 -9.44 -15.58
N LEU A 167 3.99 -10.10 -16.33
CA LEU A 167 5.41 -9.73 -16.36
C LEU A 167 5.63 -8.24 -16.72
N GLY A 168 4.91 -7.75 -17.74
CA GLY A 168 4.98 -6.33 -18.15
C GLY A 168 4.34 -5.39 -17.14
N MET A 169 3.14 -5.72 -16.63
CA MET A 169 2.39 -4.83 -15.74
C MET A 169 3.05 -4.71 -14.35
N PHE A 170 3.49 -5.81 -13.76
CA PHE A 170 4.18 -5.82 -12.46
C PHE A 170 5.53 -5.11 -12.53
N ALA A 171 6.32 -5.37 -13.58
CA ALA A 171 7.59 -4.67 -13.79
C ALA A 171 7.38 -3.16 -13.96
N ALA A 172 6.37 -2.73 -14.73
CA ALA A 172 6.04 -1.32 -14.89
C ALA A 172 5.62 -0.67 -13.56
N ILE A 173 4.76 -1.33 -12.78
CA ILE A 173 4.33 -0.84 -11.46
C ILE A 173 5.52 -0.69 -10.51
N ILE A 174 6.41 -1.68 -10.46
CA ILE A 174 7.61 -1.65 -9.62
C ILE A 174 8.54 -0.52 -10.06
N LEU A 175 8.78 -0.35 -11.37
CA LEU A 175 9.62 0.73 -11.90
C LEU A 175 9.06 2.12 -11.58
N ILE A 176 7.75 2.31 -11.73
CA ILE A 176 7.07 3.57 -11.37
C ILE A 176 7.23 3.83 -9.87
N TRP A 177 7.02 2.82 -9.03
CA TRP A 177 7.19 2.94 -7.58
C TRP A 177 8.63 3.26 -7.17
N LEU A 178 9.61 2.59 -7.77
CA LEU A 178 11.03 2.87 -7.53
C LEU A 178 11.40 4.29 -7.98
N GLY A 179 10.90 4.74 -9.12
CA GLY A 179 11.06 6.12 -9.58
C GLY A 179 10.46 7.13 -8.61
N LEU A 180 9.26 6.87 -8.08
CA LEU A 180 8.61 7.72 -7.09
C LEU A 180 9.40 7.78 -5.77
N LEU A 181 9.85 6.63 -5.26
CA LEU A 181 10.66 6.56 -4.05
C LEU A 181 12.01 7.26 -4.24
N GLY A 182 12.64 7.09 -5.40
CA GLY A 182 13.88 7.79 -5.77
C GLY A 182 13.69 9.29 -5.81
N LEU A 183 12.61 9.79 -6.40
CA LEU A 183 12.28 11.21 -6.43
C LEU A 183 12.01 11.78 -5.03
N ILE A 184 11.29 11.04 -4.19
CA ILE A 184 11.05 11.41 -2.79
C ILE A 184 12.37 11.46 -2.02
N ALA A 185 13.22 10.44 -2.17
CA ALA A 185 14.54 10.39 -1.52
C ALA A 185 15.45 11.54 -1.96
N LEU A 186 15.47 11.88 -3.26
CA LEU A 186 16.22 13.02 -3.80
C LEU A 186 15.70 14.36 -3.29
N PHE A 187 14.38 14.55 -3.25
CA PHE A 187 13.79 15.75 -2.69
C PHE A 187 14.12 15.90 -1.20
N LEU A 188 14.18 14.79 -0.47
CA LEU A 188 14.52 14.78 0.95
C LEU A 188 15.98 15.02 1.23
N SER A 189 16.89 14.43 0.45
CA SER A 189 18.32 14.69 0.59
C SER A 189 18.64 16.15 0.29
N PHE A 190 18.04 16.71 -0.76
CA PHE A 190 18.12 18.14 -1.06
C PHE A 190 17.59 19.00 0.10
N ARG A 191 16.39 18.66 0.61
CA ARG A 191 15.79 19.36 1.75
C ARG A 191 16.52 19.08 3.06
N LEU A 192 17.47 18.15 3.16
CA LEU A 192 18.28 17.90 4.36
C LEU A 192 19.59 18.73 4.32
N ILE A 193 20.17 18.87 3.13
CA ILE A 193 21.45 19.53 2.89
C ILE A 193 21.31 21.06 2.87
N VAL A 194 20.21 21.58 2.33
CA VAL A 194 19.84 23.01 2.38
C VAL A 194 19.13 23.33 3.70
#